data_AF-A0A336JQM5-F1
#
_entry.id   AF-A0A336JQM5-F1
#
_cell.length_a   1.000
_cell.length_b   1.000
_cell.length_c   1.000
_cell.angle_alpha   90.00
_cell.angle_beta   90.00
_cell.angle_gamma   90.00
#
_symmetry.space_group_name_H-M   'P 1'
#
loop_
_entity.id
_entity.type
_entity.pdbx_description
1 polymer ?
#
loop_
_entity_poly.entity_id
_entity_poly.type
_entity_poly.pdbx_seq_one_letter_code
_entity_poly.pdbx_strand_id
1 'polypeptide(L)'
;MPLAELYGPENFGLPPHARQGALARAPLSVAEKARALPMPSLDWTPEVEAATAHLYAKVQNVIPPVEWPFMAPYVKAINELKRERDAVILAHNYQTPEIFHCVSDIVGDSLQLAIEATKVKASTIVQCGVHFMAETSKILNPEKRVLIPDSRAGCSLASSITGADVRLLREKFPGVPVVAYVNTSADVKAEVDICCTSSNAVQVVESLGVDRVIMVPDQYLAKYVASQTKVKIIAWKGACEVHERFTGDELRLYREADPSVKIIAHPECPPDVLAEADFTGSTAHMINWVKTKHPKRVVMITECSMADNVQAELRDVEMVRPCNLCPHMKRITLAKILDSLVYLREEVTVDPAIVAPARRSVERMINLNN
;
A
#
# COMPACT_ATOMS: atom_id res chain seq x y z
N MET A 1 22.83 -18.96 2.20
CA MET A 1 22.09 -17.80 1.68
C MET A 1 22.51 -16.56 2.46
N PRO A 2 22.52 -15.37 1.86
CA PRO A 2 22.92 -14.11 2.51
C PRO A 2 22.02 -13.64 3.66
N LEU A 3 20.91 -14.33 3.97
CA LEU A 3 20.18 -14.08 5.21
C LEU A 3 21.03 -14.57 6.39
N ALA A 4 21.59 -13.64 7.14
CA ALA A 4 22.51 -13.93 8.23
C ALA A 4 21.76 -14.26 9.51
N GLU A 5 20.80 -13.42 9.89
CA GLU A 5 20.13 -13.50 11.19
C GLU A 5 18.70 -12.94 11.09
N LEU A 6 17.80 -13.42 11.95
CA LEU A 6 16.39 -13.00 12.03
C LEU A 6 16.08 -12.58 13.47
N TYR A 7 15.53 -11.37 13.63
CA TYR A 7 15.26 -10.74 14.92
C TYR A 7 13.79 -10.34 15.07
N GLY A 8 13.26 -10.41 16.28
CA GLY A 8 11.97 -9.84 16.67
C GLY A 8 12.01 -9.31 18.11
N PRO A 9 10.90 -8.78 18.63
CA PRO A 9 10.81 -8.26 20.00
C PRO A 9 11.30 -9.27 21.04
N GLU A 10 11.03 -10.56 20.83
CA GLU A 10 11.41 -11.65 21.71
C GLU A 10 12.94 -11.76 21.90
N ASN A 11 13.73 -11.39 20.90
CA ASN A 11 15.20 -11.41 20.97
C ASN A 11 15.77 -10.31 21.86
N PHE A 12 14.94 -9.33 22.26
CA PHE A 12 15.26 -8.24 23.17
C PHE A 12 14.53 -8.37 24.51
N GLY A 13 13.88 -9.51 24.78
CA GLY A 13 13.10 -9.72 26.00
C GLY A 13 11.80 -8.92 26.04
N LEU A 14 11.33 -8.43 24.89
CA LEU A 14 10.08 -7.67 24.77
C LEU A 14 8.95 -8.60 24.30
N PRO A 15 7.70 -8.38 24.75
CA PRO A 15 6.56 -9.07 24.18
C PRO A 15 6.35 -8.66 22.71
N PRO A 16 5.73 -9.52 21.87
CA PRO A 16 5.30 -9.11 20.55
C PRO A 16 4.41 -7.87 20.63
N HIS A 17 4.60 -6.93 19.71
CA HIS A 17 3.75 -5.74 19.63
C HIS A 17 2.30 -6.16 19.46
N ALA A 18 1.44 -5.67 20.35
CA ALA A 18 0.01 -5.91 20.22
C ALA A 18 -0.49 -5.27 18.92
N ARG A 19 -1.24 -6.04 18.13
CA ARG A 19 -2.00 -5.47 17.02
C ARG A 19 -2.89 -4.38 17.60
N GLN A 20 -2.68 -3.12 17.21
CA GLN A 20 -3.50 -2.03 17.72
C GLN A 20 -4.97 -2.35 17.43
N GLY A 21 -5.76 -2.48 18.50
CA GLY A 21 -7.20 -2.65 18.38
C GLY A 21 -7.80 -1.44 17.68
N ALA A 22 -8.69 -1.66 16.72
CA ALA A 22 -9.35 -0.58 16.02
C ALA A 22 -10.25 0.18 17.00
N LEU A 23 -9.79 1.33 17.51
CA LEU A 23 -10.61 2.24 18.31
C LEU A 23 -11.84 2.68 17.50
N ALA A 24 -12.99 2.88 18.13
CA ALA A 24 -14.17 3.39 17.43
C ALA A 24 -13.86 4.75 16.80
N ARG A 25 -14.45 5.03 15.64
CA ARG A 25 -14.26 6.31 14.96
C ARG A 25 -14.75 7.44 15.87
N ALA A 26 -13.91 8.44 16.10
CA ALA A 26 -14.25 9.54 17.00
C ALA A 26 -15.47 10.33 16.49
N PRO A 27 -16.31 10.90 17.39
CA PRO A 27 -17.34 11.85 17.00
C PRO A 27 -16.75 13.07 16.28
N LEU A 28 -17.56 13.72 15.44
CA LEU A 28 -17.16 14.99 14.81
C LEU A 28 -16.87 16.07 15.86
N SER A 29 -15.69 16.67 15.77
CA SER A 29 -15.29 17.85 16.53
C SER A 29 -16.06 19.10 16.10
N VAL A 30 -16.04 20.13 16.94
CA VAL A 30 -16.65 21.44 16.63
C VAL A 30 -16.03 22.06 15.38
N ALA A 31 -14.71 21.93 15.21
CA ALA A 31 -14.00 22.48 14.07
C ALA A 31 -14.38 21.78 12.75
N GLU A 32 -14.53 20.45 12.76
CA GLU A 32 -14.97 19.68 11.59
C GLU A 32 -16.40 20.05 11.20
N LYS A 33 -17.31 20.18 12.17
CA LYS A 33 -18.69 20.63 11.92
C LYS A 33 -18.75 22.03 11.32
N ALA A 34 -17.93 22.96 11.83
CA ALA A 34 -17.91 24.34 11.35
C ALA A 34 -17.39 24.48 9.91
N ARG A 35 -16.54 23.56 9.44
CA ARG A 35 -15.94 23.56 8.10
C ARG A 35 -16.67 22.64 7.12
N ALA A 36 -17.70 21.95 7.58
CA ALA A 36 -18.39 20.93 6.81
C ALA A 36 -19.09 21.54 5.60
N LEU A 37 -18.98 20.88 4.45
CA LEU A 37 -19.87 21.17 3.33
C LEU A 37 -21.21 20.45 3.54
N PRO A 38 -22.30 20.90 2.90
CA PRO A 38 -23.55 20.16 2.90
C PRO A 38 -23.34 18.75 2.35
N MET A 39 -23.96 17.75 2.97
CA MET A 39 -23.94 16.39 2.42
C MET A 39 -24.74 16.39 1.10
N PRO A 40 -24.17 15.94 -0.03
CA PRO A 40 -24.88 15.87 -1.29
C PRO A 40 -25.99 14.79 -1.25
N SER A 41 -27.00 14.92 -2.11
CA SER A 41 -27.95 13.82 -2.35
C SER A 41 -27.20 12.62 -2.93
N LEU A 42 -27.58 11.43 -2.47
CA LEU A 42 -27.04 10.15 -2.91
C LEU A 42 -28.10 9.33 -3.67
N ASP A 43 -29.11 10.00 -4.20
CA ASP A 43 -30.17 9.35 -4.98
C ASP A 43 -29.65 8.97 -6.37
N TRP A 44 -30.06 7.81 -6.85
CA TRP A 44 -29.82 7.39 -8.24
C TRP A 44 -30.83 8.08 -9.16
N THR A 45 -30.34 8.95 -10.03
CA THR A 45 -31.15 9.72 -10.98
C THR A 45 -30.58 9.60 -12.41
N PRO A 46 -31.37 9.92 -13.46
CA PRO A 46 -30.86 9.94 -14.83
C PRO A 46 -29.67 10.91 -15.03
N GLU A 47 -29.59 11.98 -14.24
CA GLU A 47 -28.46 12.90 -14.26
C GLU A 47 -27.19 12.24 -13.71
N VAL A 48 -27.29 11.53 -12.58
CA VAL A 48 -26.18 10.78 -11.99
C VAL A 48 -25.70 9.68 -12.93
N GLU A 49 -26.64 8.97 -13.55
CA GLU A 49 -26.35 7.96 -14.56
C GLU A 49 -25.55 8.55 -15.73
N ALA A 50 -26.05 9.62 -16.34
CA ALA A 50 -25.39 10.28 -17.46
C ALA A 50 -24.01 10.83 -17.07
N ALA A 51 -23.89 11.44 -15.89
CA ALA A 51 -22.63 12.02 -15.40
C ALA A 51 -21.55 10.95 -15.14
N THR A 52 -21.95 9.73 -14.80
CA THR A 52 -21.03 8.67 -14.37
C THR A 52 -20.88 7.51 -15.37
N ALA A 53 -21.64 7.50 -16.47
CA ALA A 53 -21.61 6.46 -17.50
C ALA A 53 -20.21 6.17 -18.05
N HIS A 54 -19.41 7.23 -18.28
CA HIS A 54 -18.03 7.10 -18.76
C HIS A 54 -17.08 6.43 -17.75
N LEU A 55 -17.38 6.54 -16.45
CA LEU A 55 -16.65 5.85 -15.38
C LEU A 55 -17.12 4.40 -15.27
N TYR A 56 -18.44 4.16 -15.37
CA TYR A 56 -18.98 2.80 -15.37
C TYR A 56 -18.39 1.95 -16.50
N ALA A 57 -18.24 2.53 -17.70
CA ALA A 57 -17.67 1.84 -18.85
C ALA A 57 -16.27 1.23 -18.59
N LYS A 58 -15.50 1.84 -17.67
CA LYS A 58 -14.17 1.34 -17.26
C LYS A 58 -14.25 0.10 -16.37
N VAL A 59 -15.31 -0.02 -15.56
CA VAL A 59 -15.44 -1.04 -14.51
C VAL A 59 -16.55 -2.05 -14.74
N GLN A 60 -17.38 -1.90 -15.78
CA GLN A 60 -18.55 -2.74 -16.07
C GLN A 60 -18.29 -4.25 -16.17
N ASN A 61 -17.03 -4.67 -16.42
CA ASN A 61 -16.67 -6.09 -16.49
C ASN A 61 -16.39 -6.70 -15.11
N VAL A 62 -16.14 -5.87 -14.11
CA VAL A 62 -15.82 -6.28 -12.73
C VAL A 62 -16.86 -5.78 -11.72
N ILE A 63 -17.68 -4.78 -12.08
CA ILE A 63 -18.81 -4.28 -11.30
C ILE A 63 -20.12 -4.55 -12.06
N PRO A 64 -20.99 -5.43 -11.54
CA PRO A 64 -22.29 -5.71 -12.14
C PRO A 64 -23.17 -4.46 -12.28
N PRO A 65 -24.01 -4.36 -13.33
CA PRO A 65 -24.92 -3.23 -13.53
C PRO A 65 -25.87 -2.99 -12.36
N VAL A 66 -26.23 -4.04 -11.61
CA VAL A 66 -27.10 -3.95 -10.43
C VAL A 66 -26.42 -3.25 -9.24
N GLU A 67 -25.08 -3.26 -9.18
CA GLU A 67 -24.34 -2.61 -8.10
C GLU A 67 -24.06 -1.13 -8.38
N TRP A 68 -23.95 -0.75 -9.66
CA TRP A 68 -23.59 0.61 -10.05
C TRP A 68 -24.49 1.72 -9.48
N PRO A 69 -25.84 1.58 -9.43
CA PRO A 69 -26.72 2.58 -8.83
C PRO A 69 -26.39 2.91 -7.37
N PHE A 70 -25.78 1.99 -6.63
CA PHE A 70 -25.38 2.23 -5.23
C PHE A 70 -24.04 2.96 -5.10
N MET A 71 -23.20 2.93 -6.14
CA MET A 71 -21.85 3.52 -6.14
C MET A 71 -21.83 4.87 -6.86
N ALA A 72 -22.57 5.00 -7.96
CA ALA A 72 -22.52 6.15 -8.85
C ALA A 72 -22.86 7.50 -8.18
N PRO A 73 -23.85 7.61 -7.27
CA PRO A 73 -24.10 8.86 -6.56
C PRO A 73 -22.89 9.30 -5.72
N TYR A 74 -22.23 8.37 -5.03
CA TYR A 74 -20.99 8.65 -4.30
C TYR A 74 -19.85 9.06 -5.25
N VAL A 75 -19.68 8.35 -6.37
CA VAL A 75 -18.64 8.65 -7.37
C VAL A 75 -18.80 10.07 -7.92
N LYS A 76 -20.03 10.49 -8.26
CA LYS A 76 -20.31 11.86 -8.70
C LYS A 76 -19.97 12.87 -7.61
N ALA A 77 -20.52 12.68 -6.41
CA ALA A 77 -20.34 13.56 -5.26
C ALA A 77 -18.85 13.76 -4.90
N ILE A 78 -18.07 12.69 -4.86
CA ILE A 78 -16.63 12.73 -4.54
C ILE A 78 -15.87 13.52 -5.60
N ASN A 79 -16.15 13.29 -6.89
CA ASN A 79 -15.46 14.00 -7.97
C ASN A 79 -15.80 15.50 -8.01
N GLU A 80 -17.00 15.89 -7.59
CA GLU A 80 -17.39 17.30 -7.43
C GLU A 80 -16.71 17.93 -6.22
N LEU A 81 -16.78 17.27 -5.06
CA LEU A 81 -16.19 17.77 -3.82
C LEU A 81 -14.67 17.85 -3.87
N LYS A 82 -13.98 16.98 -4.63
CA LYS A 82 -12.54 17.12 -4.87
C LYS A 82 -12.19 18.49 -5.43
N ARG A 83 -12.96 18.99 -6.40
CA ARG A 83 -12.73 20.30 -7.02
C ARG A 83 -13.00 21.43 -6.03
N GLU A 84 -14.10 21.33 -5.28
CA GLU A 84 -14.49 22.33 -4.28
C GLU A 84 -13.49 22.41 -3.12
N ARG A 85 -12.92 21.27 -2.72
CA ARG A 85 -11.94 21.17 -1.63
C ARG A 85 -10.48 21.38 -2.07
N ASP A 86 -10.23 21.64 -3.35
CA ASP A 86 -8.87 21.62 -3.91
C ASP A 86 -8.10 20.38 -3.41
N ALA A 87 -8.69 19.21 -3.68
CA ALA A 87 -8.24 17.93 -3.18
C ALA A 87 -7.90 16.95 -4.32
N VAL A 88 -6.84 16.17 -4.09
CA VAL A 88 -6.40 15.07 -4.95
C VAL A 88 -6.52 13.76 -4.18
N ILE A 89 -7.09 12.73 -4.81
CA ILE A 89 -7.16 11.38 -4.27
C ILE A 89 -6.00 10.54 -4.81
N LEU A 90 -5.17 10.02 -3.90
CA LEU A 90 -4.12 9.03 -4.16
C LEU A 90 -4.62 7.65 -3.75
N ALA A 91 -4.63 6.65 -4.65
CA ALA A 91 -5.08 5.31 -4.33
C ALA A 91 -4.05 4.22 -4.61
N HIS A 92 -3.91 3.30 -3.66
CA HIS A 92 -3.06 2.13 -3.82
C HIS A 92 -3.71 1.08 -4.74
N ASN A 93 -2.89 0.26 -5.42
CA ASN A 93 -3.32 -0.85 -6.28
C ASN A 93 -4.25 -1.89 -5.63
N TYR A 94 -4.38 -1.88 -4.31
CA TYR A 94 -5.28 -2.75 -3.53
C TYR A 94 -6.64 -2.12 -3.21
N GLN A 95 -6.89 -0.89 -3.67
CA GLN A 95 -8.21 -0.29 -3.59
C GLN A 95 -9.16 -0.97 -4.58
N THR A 96 -10.44 -0.98 -4.23
CA THR A 96 -11.49 -1.59 -5.04
C THR A 96 -11.70 -0.82 -6.35
N PRO A 97 -12.21 -1.46 -7.43
CA PRO A 97 -12.27 -0.85 -8.76
C PRO A 97 -13.02 0.49 -8.81
N GLU A 98 -14.08 0.66 -8.03
CA GLU A 98 -14.84 1.91 -7.95
C GLU A 98 -14.05 3.05 -7.29
N ILE A 99 -13.12 2.73 -6.38
CA ILE A 99 -12.22 3.72 -5.82
C ILE A 99 -11.09 4.00 -6.83
N PHE A 100 -10.44 2.92 -7.28
CA PHE A 100 -9.25 2.96 -8.12
C PHE A 100 -9.49 3.64 -9.48
N HIS A 101 -10.56 3.27 -10.19
CA HIS A 101 -10.82 3.77 -11.55
C HIS A 101 -11.78 4.96 -11.62
N CYS A 102 -12.62 5.18 -10.60
CA CYS A 102 -13.72 6.15 -10.70
C CYS A 102 -13.55 7.43 -9.88
N VAL A 103 -12.78 7.42 -8.78
CA VAL A 103 -12.57 8.63 -7.96
C VAL A 103 -11.12 8.99 -7.71
N SER A 104 -10.17 8.11 -8.01
CA SER A 104 -8.75 8.38 -7.82
C SER A 104 -8.17 9.23 -8.95
N ASP A 105 -7.33 10.20 -8.60
CA ASP A 105 -6.62 11.04 -9.57
C ASP A 105 -5.25 10.45 -9.92
N ILE A 106 -4.60 9.84 -8.94
CA ILE A 106 -3.31 9.17 -9.09
C ILE A 106 -3.43 7.79 -8.45
N VAL A 107 -2.97 6.78 -9.20
CA VAL A 107 -2.95 5.38 -8.77
C VAL A 107 -1.54 4.82 -8.87
N GLY A 108 -1.19 3.88 -7.98
CA GLY A 108 0.11 3.24 -8.03
C GLY A 108 0.45 2.35 -6.84
N ASP A 109 1.69 1.84 -6.86
CA ASP A 109 2.30 1.18 -5.72
C ASP A 109 2.83 2.21 -4.69
N SER A 110 3.38 1.74 -3.58
CA SER A 110 3.88 2.63 -2.53
C SER A 110 4.96 3.61 -3.00
N LEU A 111 5.82 3.22 -3.95
CA LEU A 111 6.90 4.08 -4.45
C LEU A 111 6.35 5.18 -5.35
N GLN A 112 5.52 4.79 -6.32
CA GLN A 112 4.88 5.71 -7.25
C GLN A 112 4.03 6.73 -6.49
N LEU A 113 3.24 6.29 -5.51
CA LEU A 113 2.42 7.22 -4.71
C LEU A 113 3.28 8.18 -3.88
N ALA A 114 4.40 7.73 -3.32
CA ALA A 114 5.31 8.60 -2.59
C ALA A 114 5.94 9.66 -3.51
N ILE A 115 6.37 9.26 -4.72
CA ILE A 115 6.90 10.17 -5.73
C ILE A 115 5.84 11.19 -6.16
N GLU A 116 4.66 10.72 -6.56
CA GLU A 116 3.60 11.58 -7.08
C GLU A 116 3.03 12.52 -6.01
N ALA A 117 3.00 12.11 -4.73
CA ALA A 117 2.62 12.97 -3.62
C ALA A 117 3.50 14.24 -3.52
N THR A 118 4.78 14.18 -3.93
CA THR A 118 5.66 15.37 -3.94
C THR A 118 5.32 16.36 -5.06
N LYS A 119 4.64 15.90 -6.11
CA LYS A 119 4.26 16.68 -7.29
C LYS A 119 2.86 17.29 -7.18
N VAL A 120 2.06 16.86 -6.21
CA VAL A 120 0.71 17.36 -5.97
C VAL A 120 0.75 18.86 -5.67
N LYS A 121 -0.04 19.63 -6.41
CA LYS A 121 -0.22 21.08 -6.22
C LYS A 121 -1.40 21.43 -5.32
N ALA A 122 -2.42 20.59 -5.31
CA ALA A 122 -3.60 20.73 -4.47
C ALA A 122 -3.23 20.84 -2.99
N SER A 123 -3.98 21.65 -2.25
CA SER A 123 -3.78 21.90 -0.81
C SER A 123 -4.16 20.70 0.06
N THR A 124 -5.04 19.82 -0.45
CA THR A 124 -5.52 18.63 0.25
C THR A 124 -5.16 17.35 -0.52
N ILE A 125 -4.65 16.35 0.20
CA ILE A 125 -4.44 14.98 -0.28
C ILE A 125 -5.36 14.05 0.50
N VAL A 126 -6.16 13.25 -0.18
CA VAL A 126 -6.91 12.14 0.42
C VAL A 126 -6.19 10.84 0.06
N GLN A 127 -5.57 10.22 1.06
CA GLN A 127 -4.83 8.98 0.89
C GLN A 127 -5.76 7.77 1.02
N CYS A 128 -6.17 7.20 -0.12
CA CYS A 128 -6.91 5.93 -0.20
C CYS A 128 -5.92 4.74 -0.14
N GLY A 129 -5.47 4.47 1.08
CA GLY A 129 -4.53 3.39 1.39
C GLY A 129 -4.56 3.08 2.88
N VAL A 130 -3.38 2.86 3.46
CA VAL A 130 -3.20 2.59 4.89
C VAL A 130 -2.41 3.71 5.58
N HIS A 131 -2.45 3.73 6.91
CA HIS A 131 -2.00 4.84 7.76
C HIS A 131 -0.56 5.26 7.47
N PHE A 132 0.37 4.31 7.36
CA PHE A 132 1.77 4.65 7.06
C PHE A 132 1.96 5.34 5.70
N MET A 133 1.09 5.06 4.71
CA MET A 133 1.14 5.74 3.41
C MET A 133 0.69 7.18 3.57
N ALA A 134 -0.34 7.41 4.38
CA ALA A 134 -0.84 8.76 4.67
C ALA A 134 0.19 9.55 5.50
N GLU A 135 0.86 8.92 6.46
CA GLU A 135 2.01 9.50 7.16
C GLU A 135 3.14 9.86 6.20
N THR A 136 3.46 8.97 5.25
CA THR A 136 4.49 9.22 4.23
C THR A 136 4.14 10.46 3.39
N SER A 137 2.88 10.55 2.92
CA SER A 137 2.38 11.73 2.21
C SER A 137 2.46 12.99 3.06
N LYS A 138 2.15 12.92 4.37
CA LYS A 138 2.22 14.05 5.31
C LYS A 138 3.65 14.50 5.58
N ILE A 139 4.59 13.56 5.75
CA ILE A 139 6.00 13.85 5.98
C ILE A 139 6.63 14.52 4.75
N LEU A 140 6.27 14.08 3.54
CA LEU A 140 6.72 14.68 2.28
C LEU A 140 6.04 16.04 2.00
N ASN A 141 4.85 16.27 2.56
CA ASN A 141 4.05 17.48 2.37
C ASN A 141 3.57 18.06 3.72
N PRO A 142 4.48 18.56 4.58
CA PRO A 142 4.14 18.96 5.96
C PRO A 142 3.08 20.07 6.02
N GLU A 143 3.09 20.98 5.04
CA GLU A 143 2.15 22.11 4.96
C GLU A 143 0.79 21.74 4.36
N LYS A 144 0.68 20.60 3.66
CA LYS A 144 -0.59 20.17 3.06
C LYS A 144 -1.46 19.46 4.08
N ARG A 145 -2.77 19.55 3.91
CA ARG A 145 -3.71 18.69 4.62
C ARG A 145 -3.66 17.30 4.00
N VAL A 146 -3.39 16.29 4.82
CA VAL A 146 -3.45 14.89 4.38
C VAL A 146 -4.55 14.20 5.18
N LEU A 147 -5.51 13.62 4.49
CA LEU A 147 -6.64 12.90 5.07
C LEU A 147 -6.52 11.41 4.79
N ILE A 148 -6.95 10.58 5.74
CA ILE A 148 -7.14 9.14 5.53
C ILE A 148 -8.61 8.79 5.78
N PRO A 149 -9.36 8.23 4.81
CA PRO A 149 -10.80 7.99 4.99
C PRO A 149 -11.18 7.14 6.22
N ASP A 150 -10.27 6.29 6.70
CA ASP A 150 -10.41 5.58 7.97
C ASP A 150 -9.04 5.46 8.65
N SER A 151 -8.83 6.18 9.76
CA SER A 151 -7.59 6.15 10.55
C SER A 151 -7.22 4.75 11.08
N ARG A 152 -8.16 3.82 11.10
CA ARG A 152 -7.95 2.42 11.53
C ARG A 152 -7.41 1.53 10.41
N ALA A 153 -7.25 2.06 9.20
CA ALA A 153 -6.58 1.38 8.10
C ALA A 153 -5.06 1.25 8.39
N GLY A 154 -4.69 0.42 9.37
CA GLY A 154 -3.30 0.14 9.74
C GLY A 154 -2.60 -0.82 8.78
N CYS A 155 -1.56 -1.50 9.25
CA CYS A 155 -0.86 -2.56 8.50
C CYS A 155 -0.14 -3.48 9.49
N SER A 156 -0.31 -4.79 9.34
CA SER A 156 0.35 -5.82 10.18
C SER A 156 1.87 -5.68 10.19
N LEU A 157 2.48 -5.39 9.03
CA LEU A 157 3.91 -5.10 8.93
C LEU A 157 4.32 -3.85 9.70
N ALA A 158 3.61 -2.74 9.52
CA ALA A 158 3.95 -1.49 10.19
C ALA A 158 3.80 -1.61 11.72
N SER A 159 2.81 -2.38 12.20
CA SER A 159 2.62 -2.64 13.63
C SER A 159 3.62 -3.65 14.22
N SER A 160 4.43 -4.32 13.40
CA SER A 160 5.36 -5.35 13.89
C SER A 160 6.68 -4.79 14.42
N ILE A 161 6.96 -3.50 14.22
CA ILE A 161 8.20 -2.84 14.65
C ILE A 161 7.93 -1.38 15.03
N THR A 162 8.72 -0.85 15.98
CA THR A 162 8.69 0.55 16.42
C THR A 162 10.05 1.21 16.26
N GLY A 163 10.11 2.54 16.33
CA GLY A 163 11.38 3.27 16.35
C GLY A 163 12.30 2.84 17.52
N ALA A 164 11.73 2.43 18.65
CA ALA A 164 12.51 1.89 19.77
C ALA A 164 13.22 0.58 19.43
N ASP A 165 12.56 -0.31 18.69
CA ASP A 165 13.18 -1.56 18.25
C ASP A 165 14.33 -1.31 17.28
N VAL A 166 14.21 -0.31 16.40
CA VAL A 166 15.31 0.10 15.50
C VAL A 166 16.52 0.59 16.30
N ARG A 167 16.30 1.35 17.38
CA ARG A 167 17.40 1.77 18.27
C ARG A 167 18.09 0.58 18.93
N LEU A 168 17.34 -0.41 19.41
CA LEU A 168 17.90 -1.66 19.96
C LEU A 168 18.69 -2.45 18.91
N LEU A 169 18.20 -2.49 17.66
CA LEU A 169 18.95 -3.11 16.54
C LEU A 169 20.27 -2.38 16.28
N ARG A 170 20.29 -1.05 16.35
CA ARG A 170 21.53 -0.26 16.20
C ARG A 170 22.52 -0.45 17.34
N GLU A 171 22.04 -0.57 18.58
CA GLU A 171 22.88 -0.91 19.74
C GLU A 171 23.52 -2.28 19.59
N LYS A 172 22.74 -3.26 19.09
CA LYS A 172 23.22 -4.63 18.87
C LYS A 172 24.17 -4.76 17.68
N PHE A 173 23.96 -3.96 16.63
CA PHE A 173 24.74 -3.97 15.40
C PHE A 173 25.30 -2.58 15.05
N PRO A 174 26.26 -2.06 15.84
CA PRO A 174 26.83 -0.74 15.60
C PRO A 174 27.44 -0.63 14.20
N GLY A 175 27.13 0.45 13.48
CA GLY A 175 27.67 0.74 12.15
C GLY A 175 27.02 0.00 10.98
N VAL A 176 26.06 -0.91 11.22
CA VAL A 176 25.30 -1.56 10.15
C VAL A 176 24.12 -0.65 9.74
N PRO A 177 24.00 -0.27 8.45
CA PRO A 177 22.91 0.57 8.00
C PRO A 177 21.56 -0.16 8.05
N VAL A 178 20.50 0.59 8.35
CA VAL A 178 19.13 0.09 8.44
C VAL A 178 18.32 0.57 7.25
N VAL A 179 17.80 -0.39 6.48
CA VAL A 179 16.87 -0.20 5.36
C VAL A 179 15.46 -0.55 5.83
N ALA A 180 14.54 0.41 5.84
CA ALA A 180 13.14 0.15 6.15
C ALA A 180 12.29 0.01 4.90
N TYR A 181 11.54 -1.07 4.79
CA TYR A 181 10.40 -1.08 3.89
C TYR A 181 9.42 0.03 4.30
N VAL A 182 8.86 0.75 3.33
CA VAL A 182 7.90 1.84 3.57
C VAL A 182 6.67 1.43 4.37
N ASN A 183 6.38 0.12 4.47
CA ASN A 183 5.32 -0.47 5.31
C ASN A 183 5.71 -0.45 6.82
N THR A 184 6.06 0.74 7.30
CA THR A 184 6.54 1.08 8.65
C THR A 184 5.97 2.43 9.05
N SER A 185 5.79 2.71 10.33
CA SER A 185 5.32 4.02 10.79
C SER A 185 6.36 5.13 10.64
N ALA A 186 5.92 6.38 10.75
CA ALA A 186 6.78 7.57 10.72
C ALA A 186 7.92 7.53 11.76
N ASP A 187 7.69 6.98 12.94
CA ASP A 187 8.69 6.84 14.01
C ASP A 187 9.83 5.90 13.60
N VAL A 188 9.52 4.77 12.97
CA VAL A 188 10.51 3.83 12.41
C VAL A 188 11.29 4.52 11.29
N LYS A 189 10.60 5.23 10.39
CA LYS A 189 11.24 5.99 9.30
C LYS A 189 12.24 7.03 9.80
N ALA A 190 12.03 7.60 10.99
CA ALA A 190 12.94 8.56 11.59
C ALA A 190 14.26 7.94 12.08
N GLU A 191 14.26 6.64 12.38
CA GLU A 191 15.39 5.93 12.99
C GLU A 191 16.25 5.17 11.97
N VAL A 192 15.85 5.12 10.70
CA VAL A 192 16.53 4.37 9.64
C VAL A 192 17.34 5.24 8.69
N ASP A 193 18.26 4.61 7.95
CA ASP A 193 19.16 5.29 7.04
C ASP A 193 18.49 5.61 5.70
N ILE A 194 17.68 4.69 5.19
CA ILE A 194 16.99 4.81 3.91
C ILE A 194 15.73 3.93 3.90
N CYS A 195 14.67 4.40 3.26
CA CYS A 195 13.50 3.58 2.98
C CYS A 195 13.68 2.74 1.70
N CYS A 196 12.90 1.70 1.52
CA CYS A 196 12.75 0.99 0.27
C CYS A 196 11.30 0.59 0.03
N THR A 197 11.00 0.10 -1.18
CA THR A 197 9.74 -0.55 -1.53
C THR A 197 10.00 -1.92 -2.16
N SER A 198 8.97 -2.75 -2.35
CA SER A 198 9.12 -3.99 -3.11
C SER A 198 9.62 -3.76 -4.55
N SER A 199 9.51 -2.54 -5.09
CA SER A 199 9.98 -2.16 -6.43
C SER A 199 11.48 -1.88 -6.50
N ASN A 200 12.11 -1.39 -5.42
CA ASN A 200 13.50 -0.96 -5.44
C ASN A 200 14.36 -1.52 -4.28
N ALA A 201 13.85 -2.47 -3.48
CA ALA A 201 14.57 -2.97 -2.31
C ALA A 201 15.96 -3.55 -2.61
N VAL A 202 16.11 -4.29 -3.72
CA VAL A 202 17.41 -4.82 -4.15
C VAL A 202 18.38 -3.68 -4.50
N GLN A 203 17.92 -2.72 -5.32
CA GLN A 203 18.70 -1.54 -5.72
C GLN A 203 19.13 -0.70 -4.51
N VAL A 204 18.21 -0.46 -3.57
CA VAL A 204 18.50 0.28 -2.33
C VAL A 204 19.58 -0.42 -1.53
N VAL A 205 19.46 -1.73 -1.30
CA VAL A 205 20.45 -2.50 -0.54
C VAL A 205 21.83 -2.48 -1.21
N GLU A 206 21.88 -2.64 -2.53
CA GLU A 206 23.15 -2.63 -3.29
C GLU A 206 23.79 -1.25 -3.33
N SER A 207 22.99 -0.18 -3.40
CA SER A 207 23.48 1.20 -3.46
C SER A 207 24.28 1.64 -2.22
N LEU A 208 24.09 0.97 -1.09
CA LEU A 208 24.80 1.30 0.15
C LEU A 208 26.28 0.91 0.11
N GLY A 209 26.70 0.01 -0.80
CA GLY A 209 28.11 -0.38 -0.96
C GLY A 209 28.73 -1.04 0.28
N VAL A 210 27.91 -1.68 1.12
CA VAL A 210 28.33 -2.35 2.36
C VAL A 210 28.14 -3.87 2.26
N ASP A 211 28.90 -4.61 3.05
CA ASP A 211 28.80 -6.08 3.09
C ASP A 211 27.57 -6.58 3.87
N ARG A 212 26.96 -5.72 4.70
CA ARG A 212 25.87 -6.10 5.61
C ARG A 212 24.86 -4.97 5.80
N VAL A 213 23.57 -5.30 5.79
CA VAL A 213 22.45 -4.39 6.04
C VAL A 213 21.46 -5.00 7.03
N ILE A 214 20.73 -4.15 7.76
CA ILE A 214 19.53 -4.53 8.50
C ILE A 214 18.32 -4.18 7.64
N MET A 215 17.39 -5.12 7.45
CA MET A 215 16.12 -4.90 6.76
C MET A 215 14.94 -5.10 7.69
N VAL A 216 14.04 -4.12 7.71
CA VAL A 216 12.81 -4.12 8.53
C VAL A 216 11.59 -3.75 7.69
N PRO A 217 10.36 -4.13 8.07
CA PRO A 217 10.03 -5.15 9.05
C PRO A 217 9.86 -6.54 8.44
N ASP A 218 9.78 -6.64 7.11
CA ASP A 218 9.29 -7.85 6.43
C ASP A 218 10.41 -8.88 6.20
N GLN A 219 10.27 -10.04 6.84
CA GLN A 219 11.24 -11.13 6.73
C GLN A 219 11.27 -11.79 5.34
N TYR A 220 10.16 -11.81 4.61
CA TYR A 220 10.04 -12.46 3.31
C TYR A 220 10.62 -11.57 2.22
N LEU A 221 10.34 -10.26 2.27
CA LEU A 221 11.03 -9.29 1.41
C LEU A 221 12.54 -9.32 1.68
N ALA A 222 12.96 -9.39 2.94
CA ALA A 222 14.38 -9.52 3.29
C ALA A 222 15.01 -10.82 2.74
N LYS A 223 14.31 -11.96 2.83
CA LYS A 223 14.74 -13.23 2.22
C LYS A 223 14.83 -13.13 0.69
N TYR A 224 13.84 -12.50 0.06
CA TYR A 224 13.85 -12.25 -1.37
C TYR A 224 15.05 -11.41 -1.77
N VAL A 225 15.28 -10.25 -1.13
CA VAL A 225 16.45 -9.41 -1.44
C VAL A 225 17.75 -10.18 -1.22
N ALA A 226 17.88 -10.93 -0.12
CA ALA A 226 19.05 -11.76 0.15
C ALA A 226 19.29 -12.80 -0.96
N SER A 227 18.24 -13.29 -1.65
CA SER A 227 18.41 -14.20 -2.79
C SER A 227 18.89 -13.51 -4.07
N GLN A 228 18.71 -12.18 -4.16
CA GLN A 228 19.01 -11.38 -5.36
C GLN A 228 20.35 -10.64 -5.29
N THR A 229 21.00 -10.58 -4.12
CA THR A 229 22.23 -9.83 -3.92
C THR A 229 23.28 -10.62 -3.12
N LYS A 230 24.52 -10.11 -3.06
CA LYS A 230 25.62 -10.67 -2.25
C LYS A 230 25.68 -10.07 -0.83
N VAL A 231 25.00 -8.96 -0.60
CA VAL A 231 24.95 -8.27 0.70
C VAL A 231 24.31 -9.17 1.76
N LYS A 232 24.92 -9.27 2.94
CA LYS A 232 24.38 -10.03 4.08
C LYS A 232 23.22 -9.27 4.73
N ILE A 233 22.10 -9.93 4.94
CA ILE A 233 20.88 -9.30 5.47
C ILE A 233 20.59 -9.81 6.88
N ILE A 234 20.45 -8.87 7.82
CA ILE A 234 19.85 -9.09 9.13
C ILE A 234 18.38 -8.66 9.01
N ALA A 235 17.44 -9.58 9.19
CA ALA A 235 16.02 -9.29 8.98
C ALA A 235 15.26 -9.12 10.30
N TRP A 236 14.21 -8.29 10.28
CA TRP A 236 13.17 -8.31 11.30
C TRP A 236 12.09 -9.35 10.97
N LYS A 237 11.49 -9.95 11.99
CA LYS A 237 10.51 -11.04 11.91
C LYS A 237 9.07 -10.51 11.83
N GLY A 238 8.84 -9.50 11.00
CA GLY A 238 7.51 -9.10 10.57
C GLY A 238 7.07 -9.88 9.34
N ALA A 239 5.77 -10.02 9.14
CA ALA A 239 5.18 -10.61 7.94
C ALA A 239 3.83 -9.93 7.62
N CYS A 240 3.47 -9.92 6.34
CA CYS A 240 2.17 -9.46 5.90
C CYS A 240 1.11 -10.56 6.08
N GLU A 241 0.08 -10.28 6.88
CA GLU A 241 -1.04 -11.21 7.16
C GLU A 241 -1.85 -11.64 5.92
N VAL A 242 -1.64 -10.98 4.78
CA VAL A 242 -2.25 -11.34 3.49
C VAL A 242 -1.36 -12.33 2.75
N HIS A 243 -0.09 -11.97 2.55
CA HIS A 243 0.85 -12.75 1.72
C HIS A 243 1.41 -13.97 2.43
N GLU A 244 1.51 -13.96 3.76
CA GLU A 244 2.03 -15.12 4.53
C GLU A 244 1.10 -16.35 4.47
N ARG A 245 -0.15 -16.16 4.01
CA ARG A 245 -1.17 -17.20 3.94
C ARG A 245 -1.07 -18.08 2.69
N PHE A 246 -0.38 -17.63 1.65
CA PHE A 246 -0.19 -18.44 0.44
C PHE A 246 0.84 -19.53 0.69
N THR A 247 0.65 -20.68 0.07
CA THR A 247 1.59 -21.82 0.18
C THR A 247 2.03 -22.33 -1.19
N GLY A 248 3.25 -22.87 -1.29
CA GLY A 248 3.72 -23.48 -2.53
C GLY A 248 2.85 -24.67 -2.97
N ASP A 249 2.23 -25.40 -2.03
CA ASP A 249 1.31 -26.50 -2.33
C ASP A 249 0.07 -26.01 -3.09
N GLU A 250 -0.53 -24.88 -2.68
CA GLU A 250 -1.65 -24.27 -3.41
C GLU A 250 -1.26 -23.88 -4.84
N LEU A 251 -0.06 -23.34 -5.03
CA LEU A 251 0.44 -22.97 -6.36
C LEU A 251 0.68 -24.19 -7.26
N ARG A 252 1.17 -25.29 -6.69
CA ARG A 252 1.32 -26.56 -7.43
C ARG A 252 -0.03 -27.09 -7.90
N LEU A 253 -1.08 -27.01 -7.06
CA LEU A 253 -2.44 -27.41 -7.46
C LEU A 253 -2.97 -26.59 -8.65
N TYR A 254 -2.71 -25.28 -8.69
CA TYR A 254 -3.07 -24.45 -9.86
C TYR A 254 -2.38 -24.94 -11.13
N ARG A 255 -1.08 -25.27 -11.04
CA ARG A 255 -0.30 -25.75 -12.19
C ARG A 255 -0.69 -27.17 -12.60
N GLU A 256 -1.08 -28.03 -11.67
CA GLU A 256 -1.61 -29.37 -11.97
C GLU A 256 -2.95 -29.29 -12.71
N ALA A 257 -3.83 -28.39 -12.29
CA ALA A 257 -5.12 -28.17 -12.94
C ALA A 257 -4.99 -27.55 -14.34
N ASP A 258 -4.00 -26.66 -14.54
CA ASP A 258 -3.71 -26.03 -15.82
C ASP A 258 -2.20 -25.78 -15.97
N PRO A 259 -1.46 -26.67 -16.66
CA PRO A 259 -0.01 -26.52 -16.86
C PRO A 259 0.39 -25.29 -17.69
N SER A 260 -0.56 -24.66 -18.40
CA SER A 260 -0.30 -23.48 -19.23
C SER A 260 -0.40 -22.16 -18.45
N VAL A 261 -0.94 -22.21 -17.23
CA VAL A 261 -1.17 -21.02 -16.40
C VAL A 261 0.16 -20.38 -16.00
N LYS A 262 0.19 -19.04 -15.99
CA LYS A 262 1.31 -18.28 -15.45
C LYS A 262 1.04 -17.86 -14.02
N ILE A 263 1.98 -18.10 -13.12
CA ILE A 263 1.86 -17.73 -11.71
C ILE A 263 2.81 -16.59 -11.43
N ILE A 264 2.30 -15.45 -10.96
CA ILE A 264 3.13 -14.31 -10.57
C ILE A 264 2.89 -13.97 -9.10
N ALA A 265 3.94 -13.65 -8.36
CA ALA A 265 3.87 -13.48 -6.91
C ALA A 265 4.54 -12.19 -6.40
N HIS A 266 4.04 -11.69 -5.28
CA HIS A 266 4.66 -10.57 -4.58
C HIS A 266 5.84 -11.06 -3.71
N PRO A 267 6.96 -10.31 -3.58
CA PRO A 267 8.12 -10.73 -2.78
C PRO A 267 7.87 -10.77 -1.26
N GLU A 268 6.69 -10.37 -0.79
CA GLU A 268 6.24 -10.58 0.60
C GLU A 268 5.75 -12.02 0.85
N CYS A 269 5.63 -12.85 -0.19
CA CYS A 269 5.22 -14.24 -0.04
C CYS A 269 6.35 -15.12 0.52
N PRO A 270 5.99 -16.23 1.21
CA PRO A 270 6.95 -17.24 1.64
C PRO A 270 7.87 -17.79 0.53
N PRO A 271 9.11 -18.22 0.83
CA PRO A 271 10.06 -18.66 -0.19
C PRO A 271 9.59 -19.86 -1.03
N ASP A 272 8.77 -20.75 -0.46
CA ASP A 272 8.18 -21.88 -1.17
C ASP A 272 7.13 -21.42 -2.20
N VAL A 273 6.42 -20.31 -1.95
CA VAL A 273 5.54 -19.67 -2.93
C VAL A 273 6.36 -19.04 -4.05
N LEU A 274 7.42 -18.31 -3.70
CA LEU A 274 8.29 -17.65 -4.70
C LEU A 274 9.00 -18.65 -5.61
N ALA A 275 9.38 -19.82 -5.07
CA ALA A 275 10.00 -20.89 -5.86
C ALA A 275 9.07 -21.45 -6.96
N GLU A 276 7.75 -21.33 -6.77
CA GLU A 276 6.75 -21.77 -7.74
C GLU A 276 6.33 -20.66 -8.72
N ALA A 277 6.70 -19.41 -8.49
CA ALA A 277 6.28 -18.28 -9.34
C ALA A 277 7.12 -18.17 -10.63
N ASP A 278 6.45 -17.98 -11.78
CA ASP A 278 7.08 -17.62 -13.06
C ASP A 278 7.69 -16.20 -13.02
N PHE A 279 7.16 -15.32 -12.17
CA PHE A 279 7.67 -13.97 -11.97
C PHE A 279 7.41 -13.50 -10.54
N THR A 280 8.41 -12.85 -9.93
CA THR A 280 8.29 -12.21 -8.62
C THR A 280 8.56 -10.72 -8.76
N GLY A 281 7.68 -9.87 -8.20
CA GLY A 281 7.86 -8.43 -8.25
C GLY A 281 6.85 -7.65 -7.42
N SER A 282 7.07 -6.34 -7.30
CA SER A 282 6.07 -5.43 -6.72
C SER A 282 4.77 -5.43 -7.50
N THR A 283 3.72 -4.82 -6.94
CA THR A 283 2.44 -4.67 -7.65
C THR A 283 2.62 -3.98 -9.01
N ALA A 284 3.38 -2.88 -9.09
CA ALA A 284 3.66 -2.21 -10.35
C ALA A 284 4.41 -3.11 -11.35
N HIS A 285 5.42 -3.86 -10.88
CA HIS A 285 6.17 -4.78 -11.73
C HIS A 285 5.33 -5.95 -12.24
N MET A 286 4.45 -6.50 -11.40
CA MET A 286 3.50 -7.54 -11.78
C MET A 286 2.50 -7.04 -12.83
N ILE A 287 1.92 -5.84 -12.64
CA ILE A 287 1.03 -5.21 -13.64
C ILE A 287 1.76 -5.05 -14.97
N ASN A 288 2.98 -4.51 -14.94
CA ASN A 288 3.78 -4.32 -16.14
C ASN A 288 4.14 -5.65 -16.81
N TRP A 289 4.43 -6.69 -16.03
CA TRP A 289 4.70 -8.03 -16.54
C TRP A 289 3.48 -8.59 -17.28
N VAL A 290 2.28 -8.47 -16.72
CA VAL A 290 1.05 -8.93 -17.41
C VAL A 290 0.80 -8.11 -18.68
N LYS A 291 0.93 -6.78 -18.63
CA LYS A 291 0.79 -5.91 -19.80
C LYS A 291 1.79 -6.24 -20.92
N THR A 292 3.02 -6.59 -20.56
CA THR A 292 4.10 -6.85 -21.51
C THR A 292 4.08 -8.28 -22.05
N LYS A 293 3.91 -9.28 -21.18
CA LYS A 293 3.92 -10.70 -21.56
C LYS A 293 2.59 -11.17 -22.09
N HIS A 294 1.51 -10.48 -21.72
CA HIS A 294 0.16 -10.70 -22.22
C HIS A 294 -0.26 -12.18 -22.20
N PRO A 295 -0.13 -12.90 -21.06
CA PRO A 295 -0.48 -14.30 -20.99
C PRO A 295 -1.98 -14.48 -21.22
N LYS A 296 -2.40 -15.64 -21.74
CA LYS A 296 -3.84 -15.96 -21.85
C LYS A 296 -4.51 -16.07 -20.48
N ARG A 297 -3.80 -16.64 -19.51
CA ARG A 297 -4.27 -16.90 -18.15
C ARG A 297 -3.15 -16.67 -17.14
N VAL A 298 -3.46 -15.97 -16.06
CA VAL A 298 -2.50 -15.66 -14.99
C VAL A 298 -3.13 -15.80 -13.61
N VAL A 299 -2.43 -16.46 -12.70
CA VAL A 299 -2.72 -16.51 -11.27
C VAL A 299 -1.89 -15.43 -10.60
N MET A 300 -2.55 -14.45 -9.99
CA MET A 300 -1.88 -13.35 -9.29
C MET A 300 -1.86 -13.61 -7.79
N ILE A 301 -0.68 -13.95 -7.26
CA ILE A 301 -0.47 -14.21 -5.84
C ILE A 301 -0.14 -12.90 -5.12
N THR A 302 -1.20 -12.16 -4.82
CA THR A 302 -1.18 -10.90 -4.08
C THR A 302 -2.60 -10.56 -3.58
N GLU A 303 -2.86 -9.33 -3.14
CA GLU A 303 -4.18 -8.87 -2.75
C GLU A 303 -5.16 -8.83 -3.93
N CYS A 304 -6.40 -9.29 -3.71
CA CYS A 304 -7.35 -9.61 -4.81
C CYS A 304 -7.74 -8.43 -5.69
N SER A 305 -7.96 -7.25 -5.11
CA SER A 305 -8.50 -6.13 -5.91
C SER A 305 -7.52 -5.64 -6.95
N MET A 306 -6.23 -5.93 -6.78
CA MET A 306 -5.26 -5.69 -7.83
C MET A 306 -5.59 -6.48 -9.10
N ALA A 307 -5.96 -7.75 -8.97
CA ALA A 307 -6.34 -8.57 -10.13
C ALA A 307 -7.61 -8.04 -10.80
N ASP A 308 -8.58 -7.52 -10.03
CA ASP A 308 -9.78 -6.87 -10.57
C ASP A 308 -9.43 -5.59 -11.36
N ASN A 309 -8.54 -4.75 -10.80
CA ASN A 309 -8.09 -3.52 -11.44
C ASN A 309 -7.35 -3.81 -12.76
N VAL A 310 -6.49 -4.84 -12.79
CA VAL A 310 -5.81 -5.25 -14.02
C VAL A 310 -6.78 -5.87 -15.02
N GLN A 311 -7.75 -6.69 -14.58
CA GLN A 311 -8.78 -7.27 -15.45
C GLN A 311 -9.67 -6.21 -16.11
N ALA A 312 -9.97 -5.12 -15.40
CA ALA A 312 -10.75 -4.00 -15.94
C ALA A 312 -10.04 -3.33 -17.13
N GLU A 313 -8.70 -3.29 -17.12
CA GLU A 313 -7.86 -2.76 -18.19
C GLU A 313 -7.56 -3.80 -19.30
N LEU A 314 -7.25 -5.04 -18.93
CA LEU A 314 -6.86 -6.14 -19.82
C LEU A 314 -7.98 -7.19 -19.89
N ARG A 315 -8.94 -6.97 -20.79
CA ARG A 315 -10.19 -7.75 -20.86
C ARG A 315 -10.02 -9.16 -21.41
N ASP A 316 -8.94 -9.40 -22.13
CA ASP A 316 -8.63 -10.63 -22.84
C ASP A 316 -7.62 -11.53 -22.10
N VAL A 317 -7.10 -11.07 -20.97
CA VAL A 317 -6.30 -11.88 -20.03
C VAL A 317 -7.23 -12.45 -18.97
N GLU A 318 -7.27 -13.78 -18.81
CA GLU A 318 -8.03 -14.41 -17.74
C GLU A 318 -7.26 -14.35 -16.40
N MET A 319 -7.83 -13.65 -15.42
CA MET A 319 -7.26 -13.50 -14.08
C MET A 319 -7.81 -14.54 -13.10
N VAL A 320 -6.94 -15.41 -12.56
CA VAL A 320 -7.25 -16.32 -11.45
C VAL A 320 -6.84 -15.68 -10.12
N ARG A 321 -7.75 -15.67 -9.15
CA ARG A 321 -7.64 -14.89 -7.91
C ARG A 321 -7.75 -15.82 -6.69
N PRO A 322 -6.63 -16.29 -6.10
CA PRO A 322 -6.67 -16.93 -4.79
C PRO A 322 -6.96 -15.85 -3.75
N CYS A 323 -8.22 -15.77 -3.30
CA CYS A 323 -8.73 -14.56 -2.68
C CYS A 323 -8.26 -14.33 -1.23
N ASN A 324 -7.17 -13.58 -1.04
CA ASN A 324 -6.79 -12.97 0.24
C ASN A 324 -6.97 -11.44 0.19
N LEU A 325 -7.98 -10.92 0.90
CA LEU A 325 -8.24 -9.48 0.99
C LEU A 325 -7.51 -8.86 2.18
N CYS A 326 -6.90 -7.69 1.97
CA CYS A 326 -6.31 -6.94 3.08
C CYS A 326 -7.41 -6.26 3.91
N PRO A 327 -7.65 -6.66 5.16
CA PRO A 327 -8.75 -6.09 5.96
C PRO A 327 -8.55 -4.60 6.25
N HIS A 328 -7.31 -4.11 6.18
CA HIS A 328 -6.99 -2.70 6.36
C HIS A 328 -7.30 -1.87 5.12
N MET A 329 -6.92 -2.32 3.92
CA MET A 329 -7.21 -1.62 2.67
C MET A 329 -8.73 -1.49 2.44
N LYS A 330 -9.51 -2.54 2.76
CA LYS A 330 -10.98 -2.54 2.61
C LYS A 330 -11.72 -1.71 3.66
N ARG A 331 -11.01 -1.08 4.60
CA ARG A 331 -11.64 -0.05 5.45
C ARG A 331 -11.96 1.21 4.65
N ILE A 332 -11.21 1.48 3.59
CA ILE A 332 -11.46 2.61 2.71
C ILE A 332 -12.66 2.27 1.83
N THR A 333 -13.65 3.16 1.79
CA THR A 333 -14.92 2.99 1.06
C THR A 333 -15.33 4.33 0.47
N LEU A 334 -16.13 4.34 -0.59
CA LEU A 334 -16.68 5.57 -1.17
C LEU A 334 -17.38 6.44 -0.12
N ALA A 335 -18.19 5.85 0.76
CA ALA A 335 -18.88 6.58 1.83
C ALA A 335 -17.90 7.30 2.78
N LYS A 336 -16.78 6.66 3.12
CA LYS A 336 -15.77 7.28 4.00
C LYS A 336 -14.90 8.31 3.29
N ILE A 337 -14.64 8.13 1.99
CA ILE A 337 -13.96 9.14 1.17
C ILE A 337 -14.84 10.40 1.10
N LEU A 338 -16.12 10.22 0.81
CA LEU A 338 -17.10 11.31 0.79
C LEU A 338 -17.14 12.03 2.14
N ASP A 339 -17.29 11.29 3.24
CA ASP A 339 -17.33 11.85 4.58
C ASP A 339 -16.03 12.60 4.95
N SER A 340 -14.87 12.09 4.55
CA SER A 340 -13.59 12.76 4.72
C SER A 340 -13.52 14.09 3.96
N LEU A 341 -14.03 14.17 2.73
CA LEU A 341 -14.09 15.42 1.95
C LEU A 341 -15.14 16.41 2.49
N VAL A 342 -16.29 15.90 2.92
CA VAL A 342 -17.38 16.72 3.48
C VAL A 342 -16.93 17.40 4.76
N TYR A 343 -16.31 16.67 5.68
CA TYR A 343 -15.94 17.19 7.01
C TYR A 343 -14.47 17.60 7.14
N LEU A 344 -13.64 17.35 6.12
CA LEU A 344 -12.18 17.52 6.18
C LEU A 344 -11.55 16.81 7.38
N ARG A 345 -12.01 15.58 7.62
CA ARG A 345 -11.70 14.82 8.84
C ARG A 345 -10.83 13.60 8.61
N GLU A 346 -10.34 13.08 9.73
CA GLU A 346 -9.27 12.09 9.82
C GLU A 346 -7.96 12.66 9.23
N GLU A 347 -7.66 13.91 9.60
CA GLU A 347 -6.40 14.56 9.22
C GLU A 347 -5.22 13.87 9.89
N VAL A 348 -4.24 13.49 9.08
CA VAL A 348 -3.01 12.83 9.51
C VAL A 348 -2.03 13.88 9.98
N THR A 349 -1.62 13.75 11.24
CA THR A 349 -0.58 14.55 11.86
C THR A 349 0.59 13.66 12.24
N VAL A 350 1.82 14.16 12.09
CA VAL A 350 3.04 13.48 12.50
C VAL A 350 3.77 14.39 13.47
N ASP A 351 4.36 13.81 14.53
CA ASP A 351 5.11 14.58 15.54
C ASP A 351 6.22 15.40 14.85
N PRO A 352 6.24 16.74 15.01
CA PRO A 352 7.26 17.60 14.43
C PRO A 352 8.69 17.16 14.70
N ALA A 353 8.96 16.51 15.83
CA ALA A 353 10.29 16.02 16.20
C ALA A 353 10.81 14.93 15.25
N ILE A 354 9.92 14.14 14.63
CA ILE A 354 10.28 13.01 13.77
C ILE A 354 10.10 13.30 12.28
N VAL A 355 9.42 14.40 11.89
CA VAL A 355 9.14 14.74 10.49
C VAL A 355 10.43 14.84 9.67
N ALA A 356 11.39 15.66 10.08
CA ALA A 356 12.61 15.88 9.32
C ALA A 356 13.45 14.60 9.12
N PRO A 357 13.76 13.80 10.16
CA PRO A 357 14.50 12.56 9.97
C PRO A 357 13.71 11.49 9.18
N ALA A 358 12.39 11.37 9.38
CA ALA A 358 11.56 10.47 8.59
C ALA A 358 11.50 10.86 7.12
N ARG A 359 11.42 12.17 6.85
CA ARG A 359 11.42 12.72 5.48
C ARG A 359 12.72 12.37 4.76
N ARG A 360 13.86 12.55 5.44
CA ARG A 360 15.18 12.25 4.89
C ARG A 360 15.30 10.79 4.43
N SER A 361 14.81 9.82 5.20
CA SER A 361 14.90 8.40 4.80
C SER A 361 14.04 8.07 3.58
N VAL A 362 12.88 8.70 3.45
CA VAL A 362 11.98 8.56 2.29
C VAL A 362 12.54 9.31 1.07
N GLU A 363 13.06 10.53 1.23
CA GLU A 363 13.66 11.28 0.12
C GLU A 363 14.90 10.59 -0.45
N ARG A 364 15.73 9.97 0.40
CA ARG A 364 16.84 9.13 -0.06
C ARG A 364 16.38 7.97 -0.94
N MET A 365 15.25 7.35 -0.61
CA MET A 365 14.65 6.28 -1.42
C MET A 365 14.14 6.82 -2.76
N ILE A 366 13.42 7.95 -2.75
CA ILE A 366 12.80 8.54 -3.94
C ILE A 366 13.86 9.07 -4.91
N ASN A 367 14.91 9.69 -4.38
CA ASN A 367 15.98 10.31 -5.17
C ASN A 367 17.09 9.32 -5.55
N LEU A 368 16.90 8.03 -5.29
CA LEU A 368 17.84 7.00 -5.71
C LEU A 368 17.76 6.86 -7.23
N ASN A 369 18.63 7.60 -7.93
CA ASN A 369 18.81 7.48 -9.36
C ASN A 369 19.79 6.34 -9.63
N ASN A 370 19.41 5.44 -10.54
CA ASN A 370 20.28 4.38 -11.05
C ASN A 370 21.43 4.95 -11.87
#